data_AF-A0A1V8TZG5-F1
#
_entry.id   AF-A0A1V8TZG5-F1
#
_cell.length_a   1.000
_cell.length_b   1.000
_cell.length_c   1.000
_cell.angle_alpha   90.00
_cell.angle_beta   90.00
_cell.angle_gamma   90.00
#
_symmetry.space_group_name_H-M   'P 1'
#
loop_
_entity.id
_entity.type
_entity.pdbx_description
1 polymer ?
#
loop_
_entity_poly.entity_id
_entity_poly.type
_entity_poly.pdbx_seq_one_letter_code
_entity_poly.pdbx_strand_id
1 'polypeptide(L)'
;TCGRAALRHGNYKILFIPRPKGPEKWQLYDLSVDPGEIHDLAEQQPERLEKMIKMWEQYVLETGVVPLAPALGEWIEATEGQMPENAWMEYEYWKDGARDEPEKFRKDLPRFQRVGDVVQAR
;
A
#
# COMPACT_ATOMS: atom_id res chain seq x y z
N THR A 1 2.03 -10.99 15.59
CA THR A 1 1.64 -9.55 15.55
C THR A 1 1.44 -9.20 14.09
N CYS A 2 0.22 -8.86 13.69
CA CYS A 2 -0.11 -8.38 12.35
C CYS A 2 0.06 -6.85 12.28
N GLY A 3 0.00 -6.25 11.07
CA GLY A 3 0.01 -4.79 10.90
C GLY A 3 1.39 -4.11 10.93
N ARG A 4 2.48 -4.87 10.74
CA ARG A 4 3.80 -4.27 10.51
C ARG A 4 3.92 -3.83 9.06
N ALA A 5 4.61 -2.72 8.83
CA ALA A 5 4.89 -2.22 7.49
C ALA A 5 6.36 -1.80 7.37
N ALA A 6 6.91 -1.92 6.16
CA ALA A 6 8.24 -1.40 5.86
C ALA A 6 8.31 -1.02 4.39
N LEU A 7 9.09 0.02 4.10
CA LEU A 7 9.45 0.41 2.74
C LEU A 7 10.93 0.79 2.70
N ARG A 8 11.65 0.32 1.67
CA ARG A 8 13.05 0.65 1.43
C ARG A 8 13.19 1.41 0.12
N HIS A 9 13.96 2.49 0.15
CA HIS A 9 14.30 3.29 -1.02
C HIS A 9 15.80 3.65 -0.96
N GLY A 10 16.60 2.94 -1.76
CA GLY A 10 18.06 3.01 -1.70
C GLY A 10 18.59 2.57 -0.33
N ASN A 11 19.36 3.44 0.33
CA ASN A 11 19.93 3.19 1.66
C ASN A 11 18.92 3.41 2.78
N TYR A 12 17.82 4.12 2.53
CA TYR A 12 16.86 4.46 3.57
C TYR A 12 15.76 3.42 3.68
N LYS A 13 15.32 3.18 4.91
CA LYS A 13 14.18 2.31 5.24
C LYS A 13 13.27 3.00 6.24
N ILE A 14 11.97 2.93 5.99
CA ILE A 14 10.95 3.25 7.01
C ILE A 14 10.35 1.97 7.56
N LEU A 15 10.03 1.98 8.84
CA LEU A 15 9.50 0.83 9.57
C LEU A 15 8.34 1.27 10.46
N PHE A 16 7.26 0.49 10.46
CA PHE A 16 6.14 0.65 11.36
C PHE A 16 5.93 -0.65 12.16
N ILE A 17 6.05 -0.57 13.47
CA ILE A 17 5.78 -1.69 14.37
C ILE A 17 4.64 -1.28 15.33
N PRO A 18 3.47 -1.95 15.27
CA PRO A 18 2.37 -1.70 16.19
C PRO A 18 2.73 -1.97 17.65
N ARG A 19 1.99 -1.33 18.56
CA ARG A 19 2.04 -1.70 19.97
C ARG A 19 1.58 -3.16 20.18
N PRO A 20 2.07 -3.85 21.21
CA PRO A 20 3.04 -3.40 22.21
C PRO A 20 4.51 -3.62 21.79
N LYS A 21 4.77 -4.10 20.56
CA LYS A 21 6.12 -4.51 20.14
C LYS A 21 6.95 -3.35 19.56
N GLY A 22 6.32 -2.23 19.28
CA GLY A 22 6.97 -1.01 18.84
C GLY A 22 6.13 0.21 19.20
N PRO A 23 6.53 1.39 18.70
CA PRO A 23 5.95 2.65 19.13
C PRO A 23 4.63 2.99 18.42
N GLU A 24 4.17 2.17 17.46
CA GLU A 24 2.97 2.46 16.64
C GLU A 24 3.08 3.79 15.88
N LYS A 25 4.30 4.13 15.46
CA LYS A 25 4.60 5.26 14.57
C LYS A 25 5.62 4.82 13.53
N TRP A 26 5.69 5.55 12.43
CA TRP A 26 6.75 5.37 11.46
C TRP A 26 8.10 5.81 12.04
N GLN A 27 9.12 5.01 11.76
CA GLN A 27 10.52 5.24 12.11
C GLN A 27 11.34 5.27 10.82
N LEU A 28 12.43 6.02 10.79
CA LEU A 28 13.30 6.18 9.60
C LEU A 28 14.74 5.81 9.94
N TYR A 29 15.35 4.98 9.09
CA TYR A 29 16.72 4.51 9.25
C TYR A 29 17.53 4.67 7.97
N ASP A 30 18.82 5.00 8.12
CA ASP A 30 19.80 4.94 7.04
C ASP A 30 20.64 3.67 7.19
N LEU A 31 20.32 2.65 6.40
CA LEU A 31 20.93 1.33 6.48
C LEU A 31 22.40 1.31 6.01
N SER A 32 22.89 2.39 5.39
CA SER A 32 24.31 2.47 5.00
C SER A 32 25.24 2.73 6.19
N VAL A 33 24.73 3.38 7.23
CA VAL A 33 25.46 3.72 8.45
C VAL A 33 24.90 3.03 9.69
N ASP A 34 23.63 2.64 9.66
CA ASP A 34 22.93 1.95 10.75
C ASP A 34 22.17 0.70 10.24
N PRO A 35 22.89 -0.40 9.93
CA PRO A 35 22.25 -1.66 9.51
C PRO A 35 21.37 -2.28 10.59
N GLY A 36 21.55 -1.90 11.86
CA GLY A 36 20.84 -2.43 13.01
C GLY A 36 19.52 -1.71 13.33
N GLU A 37 19.18 -0.64 12.60
CA GLU A 37 17.94 0.13 12.81
C GLU A 37 17.81 0.65 14.26
N ILE A 38 18.91 1.16 14.81
CA ILE A 38 19.01 1.61 16.22
C ILE A 38 18.63 3.09 16.34
N HIS A 39 19.07 3.93 15.41
CA HIS A 39 18.97 5.38 15.48
C HIS A 39 17.83 5.88 14.57
N ASP A 40 16.68 6.16 15.18
CA ASP A 40 15.53 6.71 14.47
C ASP A 40 15.79 8.17 14.05
N LEU A 41 15.73 8.41 12.74
CA LEU A 41 15.94 9.70 12.10
C LEU A 41 14.63 10.42 11.78
N ALA A 42 13.47 9.88 12.16
CA ALA A 42 12.15 10.42 11.80
C ALA A 42 11.99 11.92 12.12
N GLU A 43 12.41 12.34 13.32
CA GLU A 43 12.32 13.74 13.77
C GLU A 43 13.42 14.62 13.16
N GLN A 44 14.55 14.03 12.76
CA GLN A 44 15.69 14.74 12.19
C GLN A 44 15.54 14.96 10.68
N GLN A 45 14.83 14.07 9.98
CA GLN A 45 14.60 14.12 8.54
C GLN A 45 13.11 13.92 8.18
N PRO A 46 12.21 14.81 8.64
CA PRO A 46 10.77 14.66 8.45
C PRO A 46 10.36 14.67 6.97
N GLU A 47 11.01 15.49 6.13
CA GLU A 47 10.71 15.54 4.69
C GLU A 47 11.02 14.23 3.97
N ARG A 48 12.10 13.54 4.37
CA ARG A 48 12.47 12.24 3.81
C ARG A 48 11.46 11.17 4.24
N LEU A 49 11.09 11.20 5.51
CA LEU A 49 10.06 10.30 6.05
C LEU A 49 8.75 10.48 5.29
N GLU A 50 8.27 11.72 5.13
CA GLU A 50 7.02 12.03 4.41
C GLU A 50 7.08 11.52 2.97
N LYS A 51 8.19 11.76 2.26
CA LYS A 51 8.38 11.25 0.89
C LYS A 51 8.30 9.73 0.82
N MET A 52 8.88 9.02 1.77
CA MET A 52 8.84 7.56 1.80
C MET A 52 7.48 7.01 2.23
N ILE A 53 6.74 7.71 3.10
CA ILE A 53 5.35 7.37 3.42
C ILE A 53 4.50 7.47 2.15
N LYS A 54 4.65 8.52 1.34
CA LYS A 54 3.94 8.61 0.05
C LYS A 54 4.26 7.44 -0.89
N MET A 55 5.50 6.96 -0.89
CA MET A 55 5.88 5.74 -1.64
C MET A 55 5.21 4.48 -1.07
N TRP A 56 5.08 4.37 0.26
CA TRP A 56 4.36 3.27 0.91
C TRP A 56 2.88 3.29 0.54
N GLU A 57 2.25 4.45 0.56
CA GLU A 57 0.85 4.63 0.20
C GLU A 57 0.61 4.27 -1.28
N GLN A 58 1.55 4.61 -2.16
CA GLN A 58 1.51 4.16 -3.56
C GLN A 58 1.62 2.64 -3.66
N TYR A 59 2.54 2.02 -2.91
CA TYR A 59 2.67 0.57 -2.86
C TYR A 59 1.38 -0.11 -2.37
N VAL A 60 0.72 0.47 -1.37
CA VAL A 60 -0.59 0.00 -0.85
C VAL A 60 -1.63 -0.06 -1.97
N LEU A 61 -1.75 1.01 -2.76
CA LEU A 61 -2.68 1.06 -3.90
C LEU A 61 -2.35 0.04 -4.97
N GLU A 62 -1.08 -0.10 -5.33
CA GLU A 62 -0.63 -1.00 -6.39
C GLU A 62 -0.82 -2.48 -6.03
N THR A 63 -0.71 -2.81 -4.74
CA THR A 63 -0.71 -4.20 -4.27
C THR A 63 -1.96 -4.63 -3.52
N GLY A 64 -2.86 -3.69 -3.21
CA GLY A 64 -4.09 -3.97 -2.46
C GLY A 64 -3.82 -4.34 -1.00
N VAL A 65 -2.76 -3.80 -0.40
CA VAL A 65 -2.50 -4.01 1.03
C VAL A 65 -3.59 -3.33 1.84
N VAL A 66 -4.17 -4.05 2.80
CA VAL A 66 -5.15 -3.48 3.73
C VAL A 66 -4.47 -3.26 5.08
N PRO A 67 -4.04 -2.04 5.41
CA PRO A 67 -3.42 -1.77 6.69
C PRO A 67 -4.43 -1.84 7.84
N LEU A 68 -3.93 -2.26 9.01
CA LEU A 68 -4.73 -2.49 10.21
C LEU A 68 -4.61 -1.36 11.25
N ALA A 69 -3.84 -0.31 10.95
CA ALA A 69 -3.59 0.81 11.84
C ALA A 69 -3.83 2.15 11.10
N PRO A 70 -4.51 3.14 11.71
CA PRO A 70 -4.79 4.43 11.06
C PRO A 70 -3.54 5.16 10.56
N ALA A 71 -2.41 5.03 11.27
CA ALA A 71 -1.13 5.64 10.89
C ALA A 71 -0.49 5.05 9.60
N LEU A 72 -1.03 3.94 9.10
CA LEU A 72 -0.67 3.36 7.79
C LEU A 72 -1.64 3.81 6.68
N GLY A 73 -2.61 4.66 7.02
CA GLY A 73 -3.67 5.20 6.18
C GLY A 73 -5.02 4.51 6.39
N GLU A 74 -6.09 5.21 6.01
CA GLU A 74 -7.47 4.72 6.08
C GLU A 74 -7.93 4.25 4.70
N TRP A 75 -7.55 3.02 4.34
CA TRP A 75 -7.80 2.46 3.01
C TRP A 75 -9.08 1.63 2.94
N ILE A 76 -9.89 1.59 4.00
CA ILE A 76 -11.08 0.74 4.06
C ILE A 76 -12.06 1.11 2.94
N GLU A 77 -12.39 2.38 2.79
CA GLU A 77 -13.31 2.85 1.74
C GLU A 77 -12.78 2.58 0.34
N ALA A 78 -11.48 2.86 0.09
CA ALA A 78 -10.85 2.56 -1.20
C ALA A 78 -10.81 1.05 -1.48
N THR A 79 -10.58 0.23 -0.45
CA THR A 79 -10.58 -1.24 -0.54
C THR A 79 -11.97 -1.75 -0.87
N GLU A 80 -13.00 -1.27 -0.17
CA GLU A 80 -14.40 -1.62 -0.44
C GLU A 80 -14.83 -1.17 -1.85
N GLY A 81 -14.45 0.03 -2.27
CA GLY A 81 -14.68 0.53 -3.63
C GLY A 81 -13.96 -0.29 -4.70
N GLN A 82 -12.80 -0.88 -4.39
CA GLN A 82 -12.05 -1.75 -5.29
C GLN A 82 -12.56 -3.19 -5.33
N MET A 83 -13.34 -3.62 -4.33
CA MET A 83 -13.87 -4.97 -4.24
C MET A 83 -15.40 -5.02 -4.44
N PRO A 84 -15.92 -4.62 -5.63
CA PRO A 84 -17.34 -4.77 -5.88
C PRO A 84 -17.76 -6.24 -5.83
N GLU A 85 -18.93 -6.49 -5.26
CA GLU A 85 -19.52 -7.81 -5.18
C GLU A 85 -19.63 -8.41 -6.60
N ASN A 86 -19.24 -9.68 -6.77
CA ASN A 86 -19.17 -10.38 -8.06
C ASN A 86 -18.09 -9.89 -9.05
N ALA A 87 -17.11 -9.09 -8.60
CA ALA A 87 -15.99 -8.63 -9.42
C ALA A 87 -14.62 -9.21 -9.03
N TRP A 88 -14.61 -10.24 -8.20
CA TRP A 88 -13.42 -10.99 -7.80
C TRP A 88 -12.77 -11.79 -8.94
N MET A 89 -13.49 -11.99 -10.05
CA MET A 89 -12.95 -12.54 -11.31
C MET A 89 -13.08 -11.50 -12.41
N GLU A 90 -11.93 -10.98 -12.84
CA GLU A 90 -11.82 -10.01 -13.94
C GLU A 90 -12.19 -10.65 -15.29
N TYR A 91 -12.05 -11.97 -15.43
CA TYR A 91 -12.32 -12.69 -16.68
C TYR A 91 -13.11 -13.98 -16.42
N GLU A 92 -14.30 -14.07 -17.01
CA GLU A 92 -15.20 -15.22 -16.89
C GLU A 92 -14.90 -16.31 -17.92
N TYR A 93 -13.70 -16.89 -17.86
CA TYR A 93 -13.19 -17.83 -18.87
C TYR A 93 -14.00 -19.13 -19.04
N TRP A 94 -14.86 -19.47 -18.07
CA TRP A 94 -15.69 -20.68 -18.06
C TRP A 94 -17.06 -20.51 -18.74
N LYS A 95 -17.38 -19.31 -19.26
CA LYS A 95 -18.62 -19.07 -20.03
C LYS A 95 -18.44 -19.51 -21.48
N ASP A 96 -19.51 -20.02 -22.10
CA ASP A 96 -19.50 -20.34 -23.53
C ASP A 96 -19.22 -19.10 -24.37
N GLY A 97 -18.31 -19.22 -25.34
CA GLY A 97 -17.83 -18.11 -26.18
C GLY A 97 -16.70 -17.27 -25.56
N ALA A 98 -16.31 -17.50 -24.30
CA ALA A 98 -15.28 -16.71 -23.64
C ALA A 98 -13.88 -16.87 -24.25
N ARG A 99 -13.58 -18.03 -24.83
CA ARG A 99 -12.31 -18.28 -25.52
C ARG A 99 -12.21 -17.60 -26.88
N ASP A 100 -13.35 -17.45 -27.56
CA ASP A 100 -13.41 -16.89 -28.91
C ASP A 100 -13.54 -15.36 -28.87
N GLU A 101 -14.23 -14.81 -27.87
CA GLU A 101 -14.47 -13.37 -27.71
C GLU A 101 -14.09 -12.85 -26.31
N PRO A 102 -12.82 -12.95 -25.89
CA PRO A 102 -12.40 -12.75 -24.50
C PRO A 102 -12.76 -11.38 -23.92
N GLU A 103 -12.78 -10.33 -24.75
CA GLU A 103 -13.11 -8.97 -24.31
C GLU A 103 -14.55 -8.83 -23.81
N LYS A 104 -15.51 -9.63 -24.33
CA LYS A 104 -16.91 -9.60 -23.86
C LYS A 104 -17.09 -10.18 -22.45
N PHE A 105 -16.12 -10.96 -21.99
CA PHE A 105 -16.14 -11.67 -20.71
C PHE A 105 -15.13 -11.07 -19.72
N ARG A 106 -14.51 -9.94 -20.08
CA ARG A 106 -13.64 -9.16 -19.22
C ARG A 106 -14.44 -8.04 -18.56
N LYS A 107 -14.27 -7.87 -17.25
CA LYS A 107 -14.84 -6.76 -16.48
C LYS A 107 -13.81 -5.65 -16.38
N ASP A 108 -14.19 -4.42 -16.74
CA ASP A 108 -13.36 -3.25 -16.52
C ASP A 108 -13.54 -2.77 -15.08
N LEU A 109 -12.56 -3.09 -14.23
CA LEU A 109 -12.56 -2.72 -12.83
C LEU A 109 -11.79 -1.41 -12.62
N PRO A 110 -12.34 -0.45 -11.85
CA PRO A 110 -11.63 0.78 -11.55
C PRO A 110 -10.32 0.47 -10.84
N ARG A 111 -9.23 1.06 -11.34
CA ARG A 111 -7.90 0.97 -10.73
C ARG A 111 -7.61 2.29 -10.05
N PHE A 112 -7.52 2.27 -8.73
CA PHE A 112 -7.25 3.47 -7.95
C PHE A 112 -5.80 3.94 -8.18
N GLN A 113 -5.64 5.23 -8.40
CA GLN A 113 -4.35 5.90 -8.48
C GLN A 113 -4.30 7.05 -7.48
N ARG A 114 -3.11 7.31 -6.96
CA ARG A 114 -2.88 8.51 -6.17
C ARG A 114 -2.70 9.72 -7.09
N VAL A 115 -3.56 10.73 -6.93
CA VAL A 115 -3.44 12.02 -7.61
C VAL A 115 -3.24 13.11 -6.56
N GLY A 116 -1.97 13.46 -6.31
CA GLY A 116 -1.61 14.39 -5.24
C GLY A 116 -1.87 13.80 -3.85
N ASP A 117 -2.72 14.43 -3.06
CA ASP A 117 -3.13 13.97 -1.72
C ASP A 117 -4.47 13.21 -1.72
N VAL A 118 -5.07 13.01 -2.90
CA VAL A 118 -6.37 12.35 -3.06
C VAL A 118 -6.20 11.02 -3.79
N VAL A 119 -6.92 10.00 -3.33
CA VAL A 119 -7.06 8.71 -4.03
C VAL A 119 -8.23 8.83 -4.99
N GLN A 120 -8.01 8.60 -6.28
CA GLN A 120 -9.06 8.66 -7.30
C GLN A 120 -9.09 7.38 -8.13
N ALA A 121 -10.29 6.93 -8.49
CA ALA A 121 -10.45 5.87 -9.48
C ALA A 121 -10.04 6.40 -10.86
N ARG A 122 -9.25 5.60 -11.59
CA ARG A 122 -8.97 5.84 -13.01
C ARG A 122 -10.03 5.20 -13.90
#